data_AF-A0A956BKV3-F1
#
_entry.id   AF-A0A956BKV3-F1
#
_cell.length_a   1.000
_cell.length_b   1.000
_cell.length_c   1.000
_cell.angle_alpha   90.00
_cell.angle_beta   90.00
_cell.angle_gamma   90.00
#
_symmetry.space_group_name_H-M   'P 1'
#
loop_
_entity.id
_entity.type
_entity.pdbx_description
1 polymer ?
#
loop_
_entity_poly.entity_id
_entity_poly.type
_entity_poly.pdbx_seq_one_letter_code
_entity_poly.pdbx_strand_id
1 'polypeptide(L)'
;MAVRIERGELPLSPSVREAVEALNVACFWDRGSEKVDFLEQRPGSTVWLAWDDDELVGLKWGATARPREHHSHHGMVAPSHRRQGIASALMREQHAWAEAAGHRAVTTNTFHTFRPMLLLDLQHGFAVVGVIAHDGDCKLLLERPLGDVPWPPPAAIEGPGWVANGEALIAALRDGASIEGVVVADGGVSVRLTPRSA
;
A
#
# COMPACT_ATOMS: atom_id res chain seq x y z
N MET A 1 -16.55 16.75 7.55
CA MET A 1 -15.32 17.40 8.05
C MET A 1 -14.27 17.30 6.95
N ALA A 2 -13.44 18.33 6.77
CA ALA A 2 -12.50 18.39 5.66
C ALA A 2 -11.10 18.01 6.16
N VAL A 3 -10.70 16.76 5.94
CA VAL A 3 -9.36 16.28 6.31
C VAL A 3 -8.30 17.01 5.50
N ARG A 4 -7.33 17.62 6.19
CA ARG A 4 -6.17 18.31 5.60
C ARG A 4 -5.04 17.32 5.40
N ILE A 5 -4.46 17.28 4.21
CA ILE A 5 -3.28 16.44 3.92
C ILE A 5 -2.07 17.33 3.70
N GLU A 6 -0.97 16.97 4.35
CA GLU A 6 0.31 17.66 4.19
C GLU A 6 1.49 16.70 4.24
N ARG A 7 2.64 17.16 3.72
CA ARG A 7 3.90 16.44 3.86
C ARG A 7 4.52 16.78 5.21
N GLY A 8 4.87 15.76 6.00
CA GLY A 8 5.60 15.96 7.24
C GLY A 8 7.07 16.30 7.00
N GLU A 9 7.60 17.20 7.82
CA GLU A 9 9.02 17.51 7.88
C GLU A 9 9.74 16.42 8.70
N LEU A 10 10.83 15.86 8.15
CA LEU A 10 11.61 14.83 8.81
C LEU A 10 12.95 15.41 9.30
N PRO A 11 13.40 15.09 10.53
CA PRO A 11 12.74 14.21 11.50
C PRO A 11 11.46 14.82 12.08
N LEU A 12 10.47 13.98 12.41
CA LEU A 12 9.22 14.43 12.99
C LEU A 12 9.46 15.09 14.35
N SER A 13 8.69 16.15 14.62
CA SER A 13 8.66 16.78 15.94
C SER A 13 8.14 15.80 17.00
N PRO A 14 8.47 15.99 18.30
CA PRO A 14 7.98 15.12 19.36
C PRO A 14 6.45 14.97 19.38
N SER A 15 5.71 16.06 19.14
CA SER A 15 4.23 16.02 19.12
C SER A 15 3.67 15.21 17.95
N VAL A 16 4.27 15.32 16.76
CA VAL A 16 3.81 14.55 15.61
C VAL A 16 4.16 13.06 15.77
N ARG A 17 5.30 12.74 16.39
CA ARG A 17 5.65 11.35 16.73
C ARG A 17 4.65 10.72 17.69
N GLU A 18 4.29 11.44 18.75
CA GLU A 18 3.27 10.99 19.70
C GLU A 18 1.93 10.73 18.99
N ALA A 19 1.53 11.62 18.07
CA ALA A 19 0.32 11.41 17.27
C ALA A 19 0.43 10.19 16.34
N VAL A 20 1.59 9.96 15.71
CA VAL A 20 1.84 8.77 14.88
C VAL A 20 1.77 7.49 15.71
N GLU A 21 2.34 7.48 16.92
CA GLU A 21 2.29 6.36 17.85
C GLU A 21 0.86 6.08 18.32
N ALA A 22 0.10 7.12 18.68
CA ALA A 22 -1.31 6.99 19.05
C ALA A 22 -2.16 6.42 17.90
N LEU A 23 -1.97 6.92 16.67
CA LEU A 23 -2.63 6.39 15.48
C LEU A 23 -2.24 4.92 15.22
N ASN A 24 -0.99 4.58 15.52
CA ASN A 24 -0.50 3.21 15.37
C ASN A 24 -1.25 2.24 16.29
N VAL A 25 -1.32 2.58 17.57
CA VAL A 25 -2.07 1.82 18.58
C VAL A 25 -3.54 1.70 18.14
N ALA A 26 -4.15 2.78 17.64
CA ALA A 26 -5.53 2.72 17.15
C ALA A 26 -5.72 1.81 15.92
N CYS A 27 -4.70 1.65 15.07
CA CYS A 27 -4.78 0.86 13.84
C CYS A 27 -4.37 -0.61 14.03
N PHE A 28 -3.35 -0.88 14.83
CA PHE A 28 -2.67 -2.17 14.94
C PHE A 28 -2.58 -2.71 16.36
N TRP A 29 -3.06 -1.96 17.36
CA TRP A 29 -3.02 -2.33 18.77
C TRP A 29 -1.57 -2.54 19.24
N ASP A 30 -1.21 -3.75 19.67
CA ASP A 30 0.13 -4.15 20.14
C ASP A 30 0.82 -5.14 19.18
N ARG A 31 0.38 -5.23 17.92
CA ARG A 31 0.99 -6.18 16.95
C ARG A 31 2.34 -5.74 16.40
N GLY A 32 2.94 -4.71 17.00
CA GLY A 32 4.15 -4.07 16.53
C GLY A 32 3.90 -3.25 15.28
N SER A 33 4.63 -2.15 15.18
CA SER A 33 4.67 -1.33 13.99
C SER A 33 6.10 -1.11 13.56
N GLU A 34 6.24 -0.66 12.32
CA GLU A 34 7.49 -0.03 11.92
C GLU A 34 7.78 1.11 12.90
N LYS A 35 8.97 1.08 13.51
CA LYS A 35 9.39 2.13 14.43
C LYS A 35 9.62 3.40 13.63
N VAL A 36 9.13 4.52 14.12
CA VAL A 36 9.31 5.82 13.46
C VAL A 36 10.78 6.09 13.15
N ASP A 37 11.68 5.81 14.10
CA ASP A 37 13.12 5.98 13.91
C ASP A 37 13.67 5.15 12.74
N PHE A 38 13.19 3.92 12.57
CA PHE A 38 13.60 3.07 11.45
C PHE A 38 13.15 3.69 10.12
N LEU A 39 11.91 4.18 10.07
CA LEU A 39 11.34 4.78 8.85
C LEU A 39 12.02 6.10 8.48
N GLU A 40 12.32 6.95 9.45
CA GLU A 40 12.97 8.25 9.22
C GLU A 40 14.41 8.11 8.72
N GLN A 41 15.15 7.13 9.21
CA GLN A 41 16.56 6.92 8.85
C GLN A 41 16.72 6.34 7.43
N ARG A 42 15.63 5.96 6.76
CA ARG A 42 15.70 5.40 5.41
C ARG A 42 16.09 6.48 4.39
N PRO A 43 16.93 6.16 3.39
CA PRO A 43 17.23 7.10 2.31
C PRO A 43 15.96 7.56 1.59
N GLY A 44 15.84 8.87 1.35
CA GLY A 44 14.68 9.44 0.65
C GLY A 44 13.35 9.25 1.39
N SER A 45 13.38 9.17 2.72
CA SER A 45 12.18 9.03 3.54
C SER A 45 11.19 10.18 3.33
N THR A 46 9.92 9.84 3.30
CA THR A 46 8.80 10.78 3.19
C THR A 46 7.62 10.29 4.01
N VAL A 47 6.87 11.24 4.56
CA VAL A 47 5.61 10.96 5.22
C VAL A 47 4.57 11.99 4.79
N TRP A 48 3.39 11.51 4.46
CA TRP A 48 2.18 12.29 4.26
C TRP A 48 1.27 12.08 5.46
N LEU A 49 0.75 13.17 6.02
CA LEU A 49 -0.05 13.21 7.23
C LEU A 49 -1.43 13.73 6.88
N ALA A 50 -2.47 13.07 7.39
CA ALA A 50 -3.87 13.46 7.25
C ALA A 50 -4.42 13.88 8.61
N TRP A 51 -4.83 15.14 8.71
CA TRP A 51 -5.32 15.78 9.93
C TRP A 51 -6.81 16.08 9.84
N ASP A 52 -7.55 15.73 10.88
CA ASP A 52 -8.91 16.23 11.13
C ASP A 52 -8.82 17.17 12.33
N ASP A 53 -8.87 18.48 12.05
CA ASP A 53 -8.43 19.53 12.98
C ASP A 53 -7.00 19.25 13.51
N ASP A 54 -6.85 19.03 14.82
CA ASP A 54 -5.58 18.72 15.48
C ASP A 54 -5.32 17.21 15.66
N GLU A 55 -6.23 16.36 15.18
CA GLU A 55 -6.10 14.90 15.29
C GLU A 55 -5.44 14.29 14.04
N LEU A 56 -4.36 13.53 14.22
CA LEU A 56 -3.76 12.76 13.13
C LEU A 56 -4.60 11.52 12.85
N VAL A 57 -5.36 11.55 11.75
CA VAL A 57 -6.32 10.49 11.39
C VAL A 57 -5.80 9.56 10.29
N GLY A 58 -4.64 9.84 9.71
CA GLY A 58 -4.02 8.96 8.74
C GLY A 58 -2.60 9.37 8.36
N LEU A 59 -1.85 8.42 7.81
CA LEU A 59 -0.55 8.70 7.23
C LEU A 59 -0.20 7.73 6.09
N LYS A 60 0.76 8.14 5.27
CA LYS A 60 1.42 7.29 4.28
C LYS A 60 2.91 7.59 4.25
N TRP A 61 3.69 6.62 4.71
CA TRP A 61 5.13 6.66 4.77
C TRP A 61 5.73 5.90 3.60
N GLY A 62 6.78 6.46 3.01
CA GLY A 62 7.62 5.74 2.05
C GLY A 62 9.06 6.18 2.09
N ALA A 63 9.92 5.42 1.43
CA ALA A 63 11.34 5.71 1.33
C ALA A 63 11.92 5.10 0.05
N THR A 64 13.10 5.55 -0.36
CA THR A 64 13.80 4.95 -1.50
C THR A 64 14.26 3.55 -1.14
N ALA A 65 13.79 2.55 -1.89
CA ALA A 65 14.24 1.15 -1.72
C ALA A 65 15.35 0.78 -2.70
N ARG A 66 15.25 1.26 -3.94
CA ARG A 66 16.22 1.06 -5.02
C ARG A 66 16.37 2.33 -5.85
N PRO A 67 17.42 2.47 -6.68
CA PRO A 67 17.53 3.61 -7.58
C PRO A 67 16.24 3.80 -8.39
N ARG A 68 15.64 4.99 -8.29
CA ARG A 68 14.38 5.38 -8.96
C ARG A 68 13.14 4.59 -8.52
N GLU A 69 13.16 3.91 -7.39
CA GLU A 69 12.01 3.17 -6.83
C GLU A 69 11.66 3.73 -5.45
N HIS A 70 10.41 4.20 -5.29
CA HIS A 70 9.90 4.66 -4.00
C HIS A 70 9.04 3.56 -3.36
N HIS A 71 9.48 3.01 -2.23
CA HIS A 71 8.72 1.99 -1.53
C HIS A 71 7.77 2.61 -0.51
N SER A 72 6.47 2.38 -0.69
CA SER A 72 5.43 2.74 0.25
C SER A 72 5.43 1.77 1.43
N HIS A 73 6.15 2.13 2.49
CA HIS A 73 6.47 1.30 3.64
C HIS A 73 5.29 1.10 4.59
N HIS A 74 4.56 2.17 4.90
CA HIS A 74 3.58 2.14 5.97
C HIS A 74 2.40 3.05 5.66
N GLY A 75 1.19 2.61 5.94
CA GLY A 75 -0.02 3.38 5.67
C GLY A 75 -1.10 3.09 6.69
N MET A 76 -1.68 4.15 7.26
CA MET A 76 -2.68 4.06 8.31
C MET A 76 -3.81 5.04 8.06
N VAL A 77 -5.02 4.63 8.43
CA VAL A 77 -6.17 5.52 8.59
C VAL A 77 -6.93 5.05 9.83
N ALA A 78 -7.17 5.98 10.74
CA ALA A 78 -7.91 5.77 11.98
C ALA A 78 -9.22 5.04 11.69
N PRO A 79 -9.61 4.00 12.47
CA PRO A 79 -10.82 3.22 12.20
C PRO A 79 -12.09 4.06 12.00
N SER A 80 -12.27 5.13 12.78
CA SER A 80 -13.36 6.12 12.70
C SER A 80 -13.39 6.91 11.39
N HIS A 81 -12.25 7.02 10.70
CA HIS A 81 -12.07 7.85 9.50
C HIS A 81 -11.89 7.02 8.21
N ARG A 82 -12.04 5.69 8.31
CA ARG A 82 -11.97 4.80 7.14
C ARG A 82 -13.17 5.00 6.21
N ARG A 83 -12.99 4.62 4.94
CA ARG A 83 -14.01 4.69 3.87
C ARG A 83 -14.45 6.11 3.50
N GLN A 84 -13.69 7.13 3.90
CA GLN A 84 -13.93 8.54 3.55
C GLN A 84 -12.95 9.07 2.48
N GLY A 85 -12.21 8.17 1.79
CA GLY A 85 -11.27 8.55 0.74
C GLY A 85 -9.87 9.00 1.20
N ILE A 86 -9.63 9.11 2.51
CA ILE A 86 -8.34 9.57 3.10
C ILE A 86 -7.15 8.76 2.59
N ALA A 87 -7.22 7.42 2.65
CA ALA A 87 -6.13 6.56 2.19
C ALA A 87 -5.82 6.77 0.69
N SER A 88 -6.86 7.00 -0.12
CA SER A 88 -6.69 7.30 -1.54
C SER A 88 -6.07 8.67 -1.78
N ALA A 89 -6.41 9.67 -0.96
CA ALA A 89 -5.82 10.99 -1.06
C ALA A 89 -4.34 10.98 -0.64
N LEU A 90 -4.00 10.31 0.46
CA LEU A 90 -2.61 10.08 0.87
C LEU A 90 -1.79 9.34 -0.20
N MET A 91 -2.36 8.32 -0.84
CA MET A 91 -1.70 7.57 -1.91
C MET A 91 -1.39 8.47 -3.11
N ARG A 92 -2.34 9.34 -3.50
CA ARG A 92 -2.14 10.29 -4.61
C ARG A 92 -1.01 11.27 -4.33
N GLU A 93 -0.96 11.85 -3.13
CA GLU A 93 0.12 12.77 -2.76
C GLU A 93 1.49 12.08 -2.78
N GLN A 94 1.58 10.85 -2.25
CA GLN A 94 2.81 10.08 -2.30
C GLN A 94 3.26 9.78 -3.74
N HIS A 95 2.33 9.37 -4.61
CA HIS A 95 2.65 9.07 -6.00
C HIS A 95 3.07 10.32 -6.77
N ALA A 96 2.33 11.43 -6.61
CA ALA A 96 2.64 12.70 -7.26
C ALA A 96 4.03 13.21 -6.84
N TRP A 97 4.36 13.11 -5.56
CA TRP A 97 5.70 13.45 -5.09
C TRP A 97 6.78 12.52 -5.61
N ALA A 98 6.55 11.20 -5.60
CA ALA A 98 7.53 10.24 -6.08
C ALA A 98 7.86 10.49 -7.56
N GLU A 99 6.85 10.78 -8.37
CA GLU A 99 7.00 11.14 -9.77
C GLU A 99 7.80 12.45 -9.95
N ALA A 100 7.42 13.50 -9.22
CA ALA A 100 8.13 14.79 -9.24
C ALA A 100 9.58 14.68 -8.76
N ALA A 101 9.87 13.76 -7.83
CA ALA A 101 11.21 13.47 -7.33
C ALA A 101 12.04 12.58 -8.29
N GLY A 102 11.49 12.17 -9.43
CA GLY A 102 12.19 11.42 -10.48
C GLY A 102 12.24 9.89 -10.26
N HIS A 103 11.41 9.36 -9.35
CA HIS A 103 11.16 7.93 -9.29
C HIS A 103 10.37 7.48 -10.52
N ARG A 104 10.62 6.23 -10.93
CA ARG A 104 9.96 5.59 -12.08
C ARG A 104 8.88 4.59 -11.67
N ALA A 105 8.88 4.19 -10.40
CA ALA A 105 7.89 3.30 -9.85
C ALA A 105 7.69 3.54 -8.36
N VAL A 106 6.49 3.22 -7.89
CA VAL A 106 6.17 3.00 -6.48
C VAL A 106 5.99 1.51 -6.26
N THR A 107 6.61 0.98 -5.22
CA THR A 107 6.40 -0.41 -4.79
C THR A 107 5.77 -0.45 -3.41
N THR A 108 5.06 -1.52 -3.10
CA THR A 108 4.61 -1.81 -1.74
C THR A 108 4.51 -3.31 -1.54
N ASN A 109 4.30 -3.74 -0.31
CA ASN A 109 3.92 -5.10 -0.01
C ASN A 109 2.82 -5.10 1.04
N THR A 110 1.90 -6.05 0.93
CA THR A 110 0.81 -6.21 1.89
C THR A 110 0.49 -7.68 2.04
N PHE A 111 0.03 -8.07 3.23
CA PHE A 111 -0.46 -9.44 3.43
C PHE A 111 -1.72 -9.66 2.58
N HIS A 112 -1.86 -10.85 2.01
CA HIS A 112 -3.06 -11.19 1.23
C HIS A 112 -4.34 -11.10 2.09
N THR A 113 -4.22 -11.25 3.41
CA THR A 113 -5.29 -11.08 4.40
C THR A 113 -5.69 -9.62 4.62
N PHE A 114 -4.83 -8.65 4.31
CA PHE A 114 -5.09 -7.21 4.45
C PHE A 114 -5.87 -6.66 3.25
N ARG A 115 -7.03 -7.28 2.99
CA ARG A 115 -7.90 -7.02 1.84
C ARG A 115 -8.19 -5.53 1.57
N PRO A 116 -8.49 -4.68 2.58
CA PRO A 116 -8.74 -3.26 2.30
C PRO A 116 -7.52 -2.52 1.74
N MET A 117 -6.32 -2.88 2.19
CA MET A 117 -5.07 -2.31 1.67
C MET A 117 -4.81 -2.82 0.25
N LEU A 118 -4.92 -4.13 0.02
CA LEU A 118 -4.75 -4.71 -1.31
C LEU A 118 -5.72 -4.09 -2.34
N LEU A 119 -7.00 -3.95 -1.98
CA LEU A 119 -7.99 -3.29 -2.83
C LEU A 119 -7.64 -1.82 -3.11
N LEU A 120 -7.10 -1.11 -2.12
CA LEU A 120 -6.63 0.27 -2.31
C LEU A 120 -5.46 0.29 -3.30
N ASP A 121 -4.44 -0.54 -3.10
CA ASP A 121 -3.27 -0.57 -3.98
C ASP A 121 -3.70 -0.87 -5.43
N LEU A 122 -4.50 -1.93 -5.66
CA LEU A 122 -4.97 -2.26 -7.00
C LEU A 122 -5.78 -1.14 -7.66
N GLN A 123 -6.62 -0.44 -6.89
CA GLN A 123 -7.39 0.73 -7.38
C GLN A 123 -6.51 1.92 -7.75
N HIS A 124 -5.34 2.02 -7.13
CA HIS A 124 -4.31 3.01 -7.45
C HIS A 124 -3.28 2.45 -8.44
N GLY A 125 -3.69 1.52 -9.31
CA GLY A 125 -2.89 1.10 -10.47
C GLY A 125 -1.69 0.22 -10.14
N PHE A 126 -1.60 -0.30 -8.92
CA PHE A 126 -0.62 -1.33 -8.62
C PHE A 126 -1.02 -2.65 -9.28
N ALA A 127 -0.03 -3.43 -9.70
CA ALA A 127 -0.17 -4.82 -10.10
C ALA A 127 0.56 -5.72 -9.10
N VAL A 128 0.02 -6.92 -8.85
CA VAL A 128 0.73 -7.99 -8.17
C VAL A 128 1.85 -8.47 -9.08
N VAL A 129 3.08 -8.34 -8.62
CA VAL A 129 4.30 -8.73 -9.35
C VAL A 129 5.04 -9.90 -8.70
N GLY A 130 4.62 -10.31 -7.49
CA GLY A 130 5.22 -11.45 -6.81
C GLY A 130 4.60 -11.75 -5.46
N VAL A 131 5.19 -12.73 -4.78
CA VAL A 131 4.77 -13.19 -3.45
C VAL A 131 5.98 -13.58 -2.61
N ILE A 132 5.93 -13.29 -1.32
CA ILE A 132 6.90 -13.74 -0.32
C ILE A 132 6.12 -14.55 0.73
N ALA A 133 6.54 -15.80 0.96
CA ALA A 133 5.98 -16.62 2.03
C ALA A 133 6.33 -16.03 3.41
N HIS A 134 5.38 -16.04 4.34
CA HIS A 134 5.57 -15.52 5.69
C HIS A 134 4.73 -16.31 6.69
N ASP A 135 5.34 -17.24 7.44
CA ASP A 135 4.76 -18.02 8.54
C ASP A 135 3.22 -18.13 8.57
N GLY A 136 2.67 -18.97 7.69
CA GLY A 136 1.22 -19.22 7.61
C GLY A 136 0.40 -18.16 6.83
N ASP A 137 1.05 -17.15 6.28
CA ASP A 137 0.51 -16.08 5.43
C ASP A 137 1.45 -15.88 4.21
N CYS A 138 1.08 -14.99 3.31
CA CYS A 138 1.94 -14.52 2.22
C CYS A 138 1.80 -13.01 2.03
N LYS A 139 2.93 -12.36 1.80
CA LYS A 139 3.00 -10.97 1.39
C LYS A 139 2.97 -10.90 -0.13
N LEU A 140 2.03 -10.16 -0.67
CA LEU A 140 1.99 -9.80 -2.07
C LEU A 140 2.97 -8.66 -2.31
N LEU A 141 3.78 -8.78 -3.36
CA LEU A 141 4.62 -7.71 -3.85
C LEU A 141 3.86 -6.97 -4.93
N LEU A 142 3.76 -5.65 -4.79
CA LEU A 142 3.00 -4.80 -5.68
C LEU A 142 3.87 -3.70 -6.25
N GLU A 143 3.68 -3.41 -7.54
CA GLU A 143 4.38 -2.36 -8.25
C GLU A 143 3.41 -1.52 -9.08
N ARG A 144 3.65 -0.21 -9.07
CA ARG A 144 2.98 0.78 -9.91
C ARG A 144 4.05 1.64 -10.60
N PRO A 145 4.13 1.64 -11.94
CA PRO A 145 4.94 2.60 -12.68
C PRO A 145 4.46 4.04 -12.47
N LEU A 146 5.39 4.99 -12.57
CA LEU A 146 5.12 6.42 -12.54
C LEU A 146 5.40 7.06 -13.90
N GLY A 147 4.60 8.06 -14.26
CA GLY A 147 4.63 8.71 -15.56
C GLY A 147 4.13 7.84 -16.72
N ASP A 148 4.29 8.34 -17.94
CA ASP A 148 3.88 7.68 -19.19
C ASP A 148 4.90 6.62 -19.65
N VAL A 149 5.38 5.79 -18.73
CA VAL A 149 6.27 4.67 -19.09
C VAL A 149 5.40 3.54 -19.64
N PRO A 150 5.62 3.06 -20.88
CA PRO A 150 4.94 1.88 -21.38
C PRO A 150 5.30 0.68 -20.50
N TRP A 151 4.37 0.28 -19.65
CA TRP A 151 4.50 -0.86 -18.75
C TRP A 151 3.22 -1.68 -18.81
N PRO A 152 3.24 -2.83 -19.48
CA PRO A 152 2.22 -3.82 -19.24
C PRO A 152 2.47 -4.44 -17.86
N PRO A 153 1.44 -4.62 -17.02
CA PRO A 153 1.59 -5.48 -15.86
C PRO A 153 2.02 -6.88 -16.32
N PRO A 154 2.63 -7.70 -15.43
CA PRO A 154 3.00 -9.08 -15.78
C PRO A 154 1.83 -9.80 -16.45
N ALA A 155 2.12 -10.54 -17.52
CA ALA A 155 1.11 -11.24 -18.29
C ALA A 155 0.33 -12.20 -17.39
N ALA A 156 -0.96 -12.41 -17.68
CA ALA A 156 -1.72 -13.41 -16.96
C ALA A 156 -1.20 -14.81 -17.31
N ILE A 157 -1.06 -15.66 -16.30
CA ILE A 157 -0.85 -17.09 -16.48
C ILE A 157 -2.24 -17.71 -16.54
N GLU A 158 -2.61 -18.20 -17.71
CA GLU A 158 -3.92 -18.80 -17.91
C GLU A 158 -4.06 -20.14 -17.21
N GLY A 159 -5.21 -20.38 -16.60
CA GLY A 159 -5.54 -21.67 -16.00
C GLY A 159 -6.84 -21.63 -15.20
N PRO A 160 -7.42 -22.79 -14.88
CA PRO A 160 -8.65 -22.86 -14.10
C PRO A 160 -8.45 -22.28 -12.70
N GLY A 161 -9.31 -21.33 -12.31
CA GLY A 161 -9.27 -20.68 -10.98
C GLY A 161 -8.22 -19.58 -10.83
N TRP A 162 -7.46 -19.26 -11.88
CA TRP A 162 -6.49 -18.17 -11.90
C TRP A 162 -7.10 -16.89 -12.43
N VAL A 163 -6.87 -15.79 -11.72
CA VAL A 163 -7.35 -14.46 -12.07
C VAL A 163 -6.15 -13.57 -12.35
N ALA A 164 -6.19 -12.89 -13.51
CA ALA A 164 -5.22 -11.91 -13.92
C ALA A 164 -5.24 -10.67 -13.02
N ASN A 165 -4.16 -9.88 -13.05
CA ASN A 165 -4.16 -8.53 -12.50
C ASN A 165 -5.28 -7.64 -13.07
N GLY A 166 -5.55 -6.52 -12.40
CA GLY A 166 -6.48 -5.50 -12.91
C GLY A 166 -7.94 -5.72 -12.50
N GLU A 167 -8.87 -5.32 -13.37
CA GLU A 167 -10.30 -5.21 -13.02
C GLU A 167 -10.92 -6.53 -12.56
N ALA A 168 -10.53 -7.66 -13.16
CA ALA A 168 -11.03 -8.97 -12.77
C ALA A 168 -10.67 -9.34 -11.32
N LEU A 169 -9.41 -9.11 -10.93
CA LEU A 169 -8.97 -9.31 -9.55
C LEU A 169 -9.67 -8.35 -8.60
N ILE A 170 -9.80 -7.07 -8.97
CA ILE A 170 -10.51 -6.07 -8.15
C ILE A 170 -11.97 -6.47 -7.95
N ALA A 171 -12.67 -6.93 -9.00
CA ALA A 171 -14.05 -7.37 -8.94
C ALA A 171 -14.22 -8.58 -8.02
N ALA A 172 -13.42 -9.63 -8.20
CA ALA A 172 -13.47 -10.81 -7.35
C ALA A 172 -13.14 -10.48 -5.87
N LEU A 173 -12.18 -9.57 -5.63
CA LEU A 173 -11.89 -9.05 -4.31
C LEU A 173 -12.97 -8.10 -3.76
N ARG A 174 -13.92 -7.61 -4.55
CA ARG A 174 -15.12 -6.92 -4.03
C ARG A 174 -16.22 -7.91 -3.69
N ASP A 175 -16.32 -9.01 -4.44
CA ASP A 175 -17.35 -10.04 -4.29
C ASP A 175 -17.10 -11.01 -3.12
N GLY A 176 -16.01 -10.81 -2.38
CA GLY A 176 -15.70 -11.58 -1.18
C GLY A 176 -14.72 -12.72 -1.38
N ALA A 177 -14.16 -12.90 -2.59
CA ALA A 177 -13.14 -13.94 -2.84
C ALA A 177 -11.86 -13.70 -2.01
N SER A 178 -11.25 -14.76 -1.50
CA SER A 178 -9.97 -14.71 -0.77
C SER A 178 -8.83 -15.21 -1.66
N ILE A 179 -7.63 -14.68 -1.45
CA ILE A 179 -6.44 -15.15 -2.18
C ILE A 179 -5.93 -16.42 -1.52
N GLU A 180 -5.77 -17.48 -2.31
CA GLU A 180 -5.24 -18.78 -1.86
C GLU A 180 -3.77 -18.95 -2.26
N GLY A 181 -3.35 -18.28 -3.34
CA GLY A 181 -1.97 -18.33 -3.80
C GLY A 181 -1.71 -17.42 -5.00
N VAL A 182 -0.42 -17.23 -5.29
CA VAL A 182 0.06 -16.51 -6.47
C VAL A 182 1.05 -17.41 -7.19
N VAL A 183 0.88 -17.55 -8.51
CA VAL A 183 1.87 -18.18 -9.36
C VAL A 183 2.57 -17.10 -10.16
N VAL A 184 3.90 -17.21 -10.20
CA VAL A 184 4.80 -16.37 -10.97
C VAL A 184 5.66 -17.31 -11.82
N ALA A 185 5.53 -17.23 -13.14
CA ALA A 185 6.27 -18.06 -14.08
C ALA A 185 6.42 -17.32 -15.41
N ASP A 186 7.59 -17.41 -16.04
CA ASP A 186 7.89 -16.86 -17.37
C ASP A 186 7.49 -15.38 -17.56
N GLY A 187 7.66 -14.56 -16.51
CA GLY A 187 7.28 -13.14 -16.54
C GLY A 187 5.78 -12.87 -16.43
N GLY A 188 4.97 -13.91 -16.24
CA GLY A 188 3.55 -13.82 -15.94
C GLY A 188 3.26 -13.92 -14.43
N VAL A 189 2.12 -13.37 -14.03
CA VAL A 189 1.59 -13.44 -12.67
C VAL A 189 0.09 -13.69 -12.71
N SER A 190 -0.40 -14.63 -11.91
CA SER A 190 -1.83 -14.79 -11.65
C SER A 190 -2.11 -15.18 -10.23
N VAL A 191 -3.31 -14.80 -9.78
CA VAL A 191 -3.77 -14.96 -8.40
C VAL A 191 -4.87 -15.99 -8.37
N ARG A 192 -4.71 -17.02 -7.55
CA ARG A 192 -5.74 -18.02 -7.33
C ARG A 192 -6.67 -17.55 -6.24
N LEU A 193 -7.97 -17.63 -6.51
CA LEU A 193 -9.00 -17.15 -5.62
C LEU A 193 -9.91 -18.27 -5.15
N THR A 194 -10.30 -18.23 -3.88
CA THR A 194 -11.41 -19.01 -3.32
C THR A 194 -12.63 -18.09 -3.24
N PRO A 195 -13.78 -18.45 -3.84
CA PRO A 195 -15.01 -17.67 -3.70
C PRO A 195 -15.41 -17.46 -2.23
N ARG A 196 -16.21 -16.43 -1.97
CA ARG A 196 -16.80 -16.23 -0.64
C ARG A 196 -17.59 -17.49 -0.25
N SER A 197 -17.26 -18.09 0.89
CA SER A 197 -18.09 -19.15 1.48
C SER A 197 -19.50 -18.59 1.72
N ALA A 198 -20.51 -19.27 1.17
CA ALA A 198 -21.92 -18.91 1.31
C ALA A 198 -22.37 -18.90 2.77
#